data_AF-A0A369VRU7-F1
#
_entry.id   AF-A0A369VRU7-F1
#
_cell.length_a   1.000
_cell.length_b   1.000
_cell.length_c   1.000
_cell.angle_alpha   90.00
_cell.angle_beta   90.00
_cell.angle_gamma   90.00
#
_symmetry.space_group_name_H-M   'P 1'
#
loop_
_entity.id
_entity.type
_entity.pdbx_description
1 polymer ?
#
loop_
_entity_poly.entity_id
_entity_poly.type
_entity_poly.pdbx_seq_one_letter_code
_entity_poly.pdbx_strand_id
1 'polypeptide(L)'
;MAKRPGKVSVLLRRAGPPALMLIVVAVFGGYAVFGPNGALAYGDIQRQLARREAELAALKKRQAILENRVALLDPKHADPDMVDELTRKDLNVVHPDEIIVPRN
;
A
#
# COMPACT_ATOMS: atom_id res chain seq x y z
N MET A 1 3.03 -29.71 -62.92
CA MET A 1 4.31 -28.99 -63.20
C MET A 1 4.47 -27.89 -62.15
N ALA A 2 5.27 -28.14 -61.10
CA ALA A 2 5.37 -27.22 -59.96
C ALA A 2 6.24 -25.99 -60.31
N LYS A 3 5.67 -24.80 -60.14
CA LYS A 3 6.35 -23.51 -60.41
C LYS A 3 7.45 -23.30 -59.37
N ARG A 4 8.72 -23.24 -59.80
CA ARG A 4 9.86 -23.02 -58.89
C ARG A 4 9.73 -21.65 -58.22
N PRO A 5 9.89 -21.56 -56.89
CA PRO A 5 9.82 -20.28 -56.19
C PRO A 5 10.96 -19.36 -56.67
N GLY A 6 10.64 -18.09 -56.93
CA GLY A 6 11.63 -17.08 -57.31
C GLY A 6 12.64 -16.82 -56.20
N LYS A 7 13.87 -16.44 -56.55
CA LYS A 7 14.97 -16.21 -55.58
C LYS A 7 14.58 -15.25 -54.44
N VAL A 8 13.75 -14.24 -54.75
CA VAL A 8 13.23 -13.26 -53.79
C VAL A 8 12.32 -13.90 -52.73
N SER A 9 11.42 -14.81 -53.10
CA SER A 9 10.50 -15.42 -52.13
C SER A 9 11.22 -16.36 -51.16
N VAL A 10 12.31 -16.99 -51.61
CA VAL A 10 13.18 -17.82 -50.74
C VAL A 10 13.93 -16.95 -49.74
N LEU A 11 14.43 -15.78 -50.16
CA LEU A 11 15.11 -14.82 -49.28
C LEU A 11 14.15 -14.24 -48.24
N LEU A 12 12.95 -13.80 -48.63
CA LEU A 12 11.94 -13.31 -47.69
C LEU A 12 11.54 -14.38 -46.67
N ARG A 13 11.34 -15.62 -47.12
CA ARG A 13 10.97 -16.72 -46.22
C ARG A 13 12.06 -17.04 -45.19
N ARG A 14 13.33 -16.82 -45.53
CA ARG A 14 14.47 -17.01 -44.61
C ARG A 14 14.70 -15.81 -43.69
N ALA A 15 14.41 -14.60 -44.16
CA ALA A 15 14.57 -13.36 -43.39
C ALA A 15 13.38 -13.04 -42.47
N GLY A 16 12.20 -13.63 -42.70
CA GLY A 16 11.00 -13.42 -41.89
C GLY A 16 11.20 -13.69 -40.40
N PRO A 17 11.67 -14.90 -40.00
CA PRO A 17 11.86 -15.23 -38.57
C PRO A 17 12.83 -14.30 -37.82
N PRO A 18 14.05 -13.99 -38.31
CA PRO A 18 14.94 -13.07 -37.61
C PRO A 18 14.40 -11.63 -37.57
N ALA A 19 13.73 -11.17 -38.64
CA ALA A 19 13.10 -9.84 -38.64
C ALA A 19 11.98 -9.75 -37.58
N LEU A 20 11.15 -10.78 -37.47
CA LEU A 20 10.13 -10.85 -36.43
C LEU A 20 10.75 -10.82 -35.03
N MET A 21 11.83 -11.57 -34.81
CA MET A 21 12.53 -11.57 -33.52
C MET A 21 13.09 -10.18 -33.17
N LEU A 22 13.67 -9.47 -34.13
CA LEU A 22 14.14 -8.10 -33.90
C LEU A 22 13.01 -7.15 -33.51
N ILE A 23 11.85 -7.26 -34.17
CA ILE A 23 10.66 -6.47 -33.83
C ILE A 23 10.21 -6.78 -32.40
N VAL A 24 10.13 -8.06 -32.05
CA VAL A 24 9.76 -8.49 -30.68
C VAL A 24 10.72 -7.89 -29.66
N VAL A 25 12.04 -8.03 -29.87
CA VAL A 25 13.06 -7.47 -28.97
C VAL A 25 12.94 -5.95 -28.86
N ALA A 26 12.71 -5.25 -29.98
CA ALA A 26 12.53 -3.79 -29.97
C ALA A 26 11.29 -3.37 -29.17
N VAL A 27 10.17 -4.08 -29.32
CA VAL A 27 8.93 -3.80 -28.56
C VAL A 27 9.16 -4.04 -27.07
N PHE A 28 9.73 -5.18 -26.70
CA PHE A 28 9.99 -5.50 -25.29
C PHE A 28 11.04 -4.57 -24.67
N GLY A 29 12.11 -4.24 -25.41
CA GLY A 29 13.13 -3.28 -24.99
C GLY A 29 12.54 -1.88 -24.78
N GLY A 30 11.73 -1.41 -25.73
CA GLY A 30 11.01 -0.15 -25.60
C GLY A 30 10.06 -0.14 -24.40
N TYR A 31 9.28 -1.21 -24.21
CA TYR A 31 8.36 -1.34 -23.09
C TYR A 31 9.10 -1.43 -21.74
N ALA A 32 10.28 -2.05 -21.68
CA ALA A 32 11.10 -2.09 -20.47
C ALA A 32 11.65 -0.70 -20.07
N VAL A 33 11.82 0.21 -21.03
CA VAL A 33 12.29 1.58 -20.75
C VAL A 33 11.13 2.52 -20.46
N PHE A 34 10.14 2.57 -21.36
CA PHE A 34 9.03 3.54 -21.33
C PHE A 34 7.75 3.01 -20.68
N GLY A 35 7.70 1.73 -20.33
CA GLY A 35 6.52 1.14 -19.71
C GLY A 35 6.26 1.68 -18.30
N PRO A 36 5.06 1.42 -17.76
CA PRO A 36 4.64 1.91 -16.43
C PRO A 36 5.49 1.34 -15.29
N ASN A 37 6.07 0.15 -15.47
CA ASN A 37 7.05 -0.46 -14.56
C ASN A 37 8.47 -0.44 -15.15
N GLY A 38 8.71 0.43 -16.13
CA GLY A 38 9.97 0.52 -16.82
C GLY A 38 11.05 1.24 -16.01
N ALA A 39 12.26 1.27 -16.56
CA ALA A 39 13.41 1.89 -15.91
C ALA A 39 13.19 3.38 -15.56
N LEU A 40 12.43 4.11 -16.38
CA LEU A 40 12.12 5.52 -16.12
C LEU A 40 11.13 5.70 -14.95
N ALA A 41 10.17 4.79 -14.80
CA ALA A 41 9.17 4.84 -13.73
C ALA A 41 9.72 4.34 -12.38
N TYR A 42 10.85 3.63 -12.37
CA TYR A 42 11.44 3.05 -11.17
C TYR A 42 11.65 4.08 -10.04
N GLY A 43 12.11 5.29 -10.37
CA GLY A 43 12.31 6.35 -9.39
C GLY A 43 11.01 6.81 -8.72
N ASP A 44 9.91 6.91 -9.47
CA ASP A 44 8.60 7.26 -8.92
C ASP A 44 8.01 6.13 -8.07
N ILE A 45 8.17 4.89 -8.51
CA ILE A 45 7.73 3.71 -7.76
C ILE A 45 8.44 3.65 -6.39
N GLN A 46 9.75 3.90 -6.36
CA GLN A 46 10.50 3.92 -5.10
C GLN A 46 10.06 5.06 -4.17
N ARG A 47 9.78 6.24 -4.72
CA ARG A 47 9.21 7.36 -3.93
C ARG A 47 7.84 7.01 -3.35
N GLN A 48 6.98 6.36 -4.13
CA GLN A 48 5.67 5.91 -3.66
C GLN A 48 5.81 4.85 -2.56
N LEU A 49 6.72 3.89 -2.73
CA LEU A 49 7.02 2.87 -1.73
C LEU A 49 7.43 3.52 -0.39
N ALA A 50 8.39 4.45 -0.42
CA ALA A 50 8.85 5.15 0.78
C ALA A 50 7.71 5.92 1.49
N ARG A 51 6.80 6.56 0.73
CA ARG A 51 5.62 7.23 1.30
C ARG A 51 4.68 6.25 1.98
N ARG A 52 4.37 5.13 1.32
CA ARG A 52 3.49 4.08 1.88
C ARG A 52 4.10 3.45 3.12
N GLU A 53 5.41 3.20 3.14
CA GLU A 53 6.12 2.70 4.31
C GLU A 53 6.05 3.68 5.49
N ALA A 54 6.20 4.98 5.22
CA ALA A 54 6.04 6.02 6.25
C ALA A 54 4.61 6.07 6.82
N GLU A 55 3.59 5.97 5.95
CA GLU A 55 2.18 5.87 6.36
C GLU A 55 1.93 4.63 7.23
N LEU A 56 2.47 3.47 6.83
CA LEU A 56 2.37 2.23 7.59
C LEU A 56 3.07 2.33 8.95
N ALA A 57 4.24 2.96 9.01
CA ALA A 57 4.94 3.18 10.27
C ALA A 57 4.13 4.07 11.23
N ALA A 58 3.49 5.13 10.71
CA ALA A 58 2.64 5.99 11.50
C ALA A 58 1.39 5.25 12.02
N LEU A 59 0.75 4.43 11.17
CA LEU A 59 -0.41 3.63 11.55
C LEU A 59 -0.04 2.57 12.60
N LYS A 60 1.08 1.87 12.44
CA LYS A 60 1.57 0.90 13.44
C LYS A 60 1.83 1.55 14.80
N LYS A 61 2.38 2.77 14.83
CA LYS A 61 2.55 3.51 16.08
C LYS A 61 1.21 3.81 16.76
N ARG A 62 0.20 4.25 15.98
CA ARG A 62 -1.15 4.50 16.51
C ARG A 62 -1.77 3.22 17.06
N GLN A 63 -1.64 2.12 16.31
CA GLN A 63 -2.10 0.82 16.75
C GLN A 63 -1.46 0.41 18.08
N ALA A 64 -0.14 0.53 18.23
CA ALA A 64 0.55 0.19 19.47
C ALA A 64 0.08 1.03 20.68
N ILE A 65 -0.21 2.32 20.46
CA ILE A 65 -0.76 3.20 21.50
C ILE A 65 -2.18 2.74 21.89
N LEU A 66 -3.01 2.40 20.90
CA LEU A 66 -4.36 1.88 21.12
C LEU A 66 -4.34 0.53 21.84
N GLU A 67 -3.47 -0.39 21.44
CA GLU A 67 -3.28 -1.69 22.09
C GLU A 67 -2.85 -1.52 23.54
N ASN A 68 -1.94 -0.58 23.83
CA ASN A 68 -1.55 -0.28 25.20
C ASN A 68 -2.73 0.27 26.03
N ARG A 69 -3.55 1.16 25.46
CA ARG A 69 -4.75 1.68 26.14
C ARG A 69 -5.80 0.60 26.37
N VAL A 70 -6.03 -0.27 25.39
CA VAL A 70 -6.95 -1.41 25.53
C VAL A 70 -6.45 -2.39 26.59
N ALA A 71 -5.15 -2.67 26.63
CA ALA A 71 -4.56 -3.52 27.68
C ALA A 71 -4.76 -2.92 29.08
N LEU A 72 -4.70 -1.59 29.22
CA LEU A 72 -4.99 -0.90 30.48
C LEU A 72 -6.50 -0.84 30.81
N LEU A 73 -7.37 -1.07 29.82
CA LEU A 73 -8.83 -1.10 29.96
C LEU A 73 -9.40 -2.53 30.01
N ASP A 74 -8.55 -3.57 30.03
CA ASP A 74 -8.98 -4.96 30.14
C ASP A 74 -9.67 -5.19 31.50
N PRO A 75 -10.98 -5.53 31.55
CA PRO A 75 -11.76 -5.67 32.78
C PRO A 75 -11.29 -6.78 33.74
N LYS A 76 -10.27 -7.57 33.38
CA LYS A 76 -9.61 -8.49 34.32
C LYS A 76 -8.53 -7.81 35.18
N HIS A 77 -8.05 -6.63 34.79
CA HIS A 77 -7.06 -5.80 35.51
C HIS A 77 -7.29 -4.28 35.28
N ALA A 78 -8.51 -3.83 35.02
CA ALA A 78 -8.81 -2.43 34.78
C ALA A 78 -8.58 -1.64 36.08
N ASP A 79 -7.70 -0.64 36.03
CA ASP A 79 -7.44 0.26 37.15
C ASP A 79 -8.71 1.11 37.42
N PRO A 80 -9.40 0.90 38.55
CA PRO A 80 -10.69 1.53 38.83
C PRO A 80 -10.62 3.07 38.79
N ASP A 81 -9.46 3.66 39.08
CA ASP A 81 -9.28 5.11 39.08
C ASP A 81 -9.29 5.72 37.66
N MET A 82 -8.81 4.96 36.65
CA MET A 82 -8.77 5.44 35.27
C MET A 82 -10.12 5.34 34.55
N VAL A 83 -10.95 4.36 34.93
CA VAL A 83 -12.34 4.27 34.47
C VAL A 83 -13.15 5.45 35.01
N ASP A 84 -12.94 5.84 36.26
CA ASP A 84 -13.67 6.96 36.87
C ASP A 84 -13.29 8.32 36.24
N GLU A 85 -12.00 8.53 35.94
CA GLU A 85 -11.51 9.73 35.21
C GLU A 85 -12.09 9.86 33.80
N LEU A 86 -12.13 8.77 33.01
CA LEU A 86 -12.68 8.76 31.64
C LEU A 86 -14.21 8.97 31.64
N THR A 87 -14.90 8.40 32.62
CA THR A 87 -16.35 8.55 32.77
C THR A 87 -16.74 9.97 33.19
N ARG A 88 -15.94 10.61 34.07
CA ARG A 88 -16.12 12.02 34.44
C ARG A 88 -15.81 12.99 33.30
N LYS A 89 -14.79 12.71 32.47
CA LYS A 89 -14.40 13.60 31.35
C LYS A 89 -15.30 13.51 30.13
N ASP A 90 -15.66 12.30 29.70
CA ASP A 90 -16.30 12.11 28.39
C ASP A 90 -17.82 11.94 28.47
N LEU A 91 -18.37 11.55 29.62
CA LEU A 91 -19.80 11.23 29.73
C LEU A 91 -20.62 12.20 30.59
N ASN A 92 -20.02 13.11 31.39
CA ASN A 92 -20.74 14.00 32.31
C ASN A 92 -21.87 13.28 33.10
N VAL A 93 -21.69 11.99 33.36
CA VAL A 93 -22.64 11.16 34.10
C VAL A 93 -22.20 11.19 35.55
N VAL A 94 -22.87 12.04 36.30
CA VAL A 94 -22.85 12.04 37.76
C VAL A 94 -23.46 10.71 38.21
N HIS A 95 -22.84 10.03 39.17
CA HIS A 95 -23.47 8.85 39.78
C HIS A 95 -24.85 9.27 40.35
N PRO A 96 -25.90 8.43 40.26
CA PRO A 96 -27.26 8.80 40.68
C PRO A 96 -27.37 9.31 42.14
N ASP A 97 -26.34 9.07 42.96
CA ASP A 97 -26.32 9.34 44.39
C ASP A 97 -25.46 10.55 44.80
N GLU A 98 -24.87 11.32 43.87
CA GLU A 98 -24.05 12.50 44.22
C GLU A 98 -24.87 13.82 44.20
N ILE A 99 -24.95 14.48 45.35
CA ILE A 99 -25.58 15.80 45.52
C ILE A 99 -24.53 16.89 45.35
N ILE A 100 -24.69 17.74 44.34
CA ILE A 100 -23.86 18.95 44.14
C ILE A 100 -24.38 20.04 45.08
N VAL A 101 -23.61 20.36 46.13
CA VAL A 101 -23.89 21.51 47.00
C VAL A 101 -23.10 22.73 46.51
N PRO A 102 -23.73 23.72 45.88
CA PRO A 102 -23.06 24.98 45.56
C PRO A 102 -22.75 25.72 46.86
N ARG A 103 -21.47 26.08 47.03
CA ARG A 103 -21.01 26.94 48.12
C ARG A 103 -21.21 28.40 47.68
N ASN A 104 -22.06 29.13 48.40
CA ASN A 104 -22.13 30.59 48.32
C ASN A 104 -20.79 31.24 48.71
#